data_AF-K4LF08-F1
#
_entry.id   AF-K4LF08-F1
#
_cell.length_a   1.000
_cell.length_b   1.000
_cell.length_c   1.000
_cell.angle_alpha   90.00
_cell.angle_beta   90.00
_cell.angle_gamma   90.00
#
_symmetry.space_group_name_H-M   'P 1'
#
loop_
_entity.id
_entity.type
_entity.pdbx_description
1 polymer ?
#
loop_
_entity_poly.entity_id
_entity_poly.type
_entity_poly.pdbx_seq_one_letter_code
_entity_poly.pdbx_strand_id
1 'polypeptide(L)'
;MKKKPWFILLAVLVLLGGASLFRWERTSTKKEGDLDVTYARDRWTGSKWIILSGSEDDKVYVNERIPYLASNLVRARQQDVLKRPEFQKRISEVEEKKKAVSTKAEALGEAHDSYEELAEACKKDWERENPPTSEKYFDTLFEWAELLWSPSTSVGPPLPIPLDSDNDAITFLKSHIPLELIQAENEYREYYMDLWKLKEEEDAIKEKAQSTAERELAREIQRKSNIATCAWACLLVLVAGSALYLYLKDIKSSALA
;
A
#
# COMPACT_ATOMS: atom_id res chain seq x y z
N MET A 1 -55.55 -38.35 11.83
CA MET A 1 -55.08 -36.95 11.70
C MET A 1 -54.60 -36.72 10.27
N LYS A 2 -55.25 -35.83 9.50
CA LYS A 2 -54.75 -35.45 8.16
C LYS A 2 -53.52 -34.54 8.36
N LYS A 3 -52.36 -34.92 7.80
CA LYS A 3 -51.14 -34.10 7.85
C LYS A 3 -51.40 -32.83 7.01
N LYS A 4 -51.29 -31.64 7.61
CA LYS A 4 -51.47 -30.39 6.86
C LYS A 4 -50.13 -30.00 6.20
N PRO A 5 -50.06 -29.89 4.86
CA PRO A 5 -48.79 -29.71 4.15
C PRO A 5 -48.10 -28.37 4.46
N TRP A 6 -48.85 -27.34 4.85
CA TRP A 6 -48.27 -26.04 5.23
C TRP A 6 -47.40 -26.09 6.49
N PHE A 7 -47.59 -27.06 7.40
CA PHE A 7 -46.71 -27.24 8.56
C PHE A 7 -45.29 -27.64 8.15
N ILE A 8 -45.14 -28.43 7.08
CA ILE A 8 -43.81 -28.82 6.58
C ILE A 8 -43.07 -27.58 6.09
N LEU A 9 -43.73 -26.71 5.32
CA LEU A 9 -43.12 -25.46 4.84
C LEU A 9 -42.80 -24.50 5.98
N LEU A 10 -43.64 -24.44 7.01
CA LEU A 10 -43.35 -23.65 8.21
C LEU A 10 -42.10 -24.17 8.94
N ALA A 11 -41.96 -25.49 9.10
CA ALA A 11 -40.77 -26.09 9.68
C ALA A 11 -39.51 -25.78 8.84
N VAL A 12 -39.62 -25.86 7.50
CA VAL A 12 -38.53 -25.47 6.59
C VAL A 12 -38.19 -23.99 6.75
N LEU A 13 -39.18 -23.10 6.86
CA LEU A 13 -38.95 -21.67 7.07
C LEU A 13 -38.17 -21.40 8.37
N VAL A 14 -38.54 -22.08 9.47
CA VAL A 14 -37.84 -21.97 10.75
C VAL A 14 -36.40 -22.47 10.62
N LEU A 15 -36.18 -23.60 9.94
CA LEU A 15 -34.83 -24.13 9.69
C LEU A 15 -33.98 -23.17 8.84
N LEU A 16 -34.55 -22.59 7.79
CA LEU A 16 -33.86 -21.60 6.93
C LEU A 16 -33.57 -20.30 7.69
N GLY A 17 -34.50 -19.84 8.53
CA GLY A 17 -34.29 -18.70 9.41
C GLY A 17 -33.16 -18.96 10.41
N GLY A 18 -33.17 -20.13 11.06
CA GLY A 18 -32.11 -20.55 11.97
C GLY A 18 -30.74 -20.67 11.28
N ALA A 19 -30.69 -21.24 10.07
CA ALA A 19 -29.45 -21.37 9.30
C ALA A 19 -28.80 -20.01 8.97
N SER A 20 -29.58 -18.93 8.89
CA SER A 20 -29.03 -17.58 8.72
C SER A 20 -28.21 -17.09 9.92
N LEU A 21 -28.54 -17.53 11.15
CA LEU A 21 -27.76 -17.23 12.36
C LEU A 21 -26.39 -17.92 12.33
N PHE A 22 -26.31 -19.09 11.68
CA PHE A 22 -25.07 -19.85 11.49
C PHE A 22 -24.25 -19.41 10.27
N ARG A 23 -24.64 -18.32 9.59
CA ARG A 23 -23.88 -17.79 8.45
C ARG A 23 -22.47 -17.38 8.84
N TRP A 24 -22.32 -16.77 10.00
CA TRP A 24 -21.06 -16.19 10.47
C TRP A 24 -20.39 -17.10 11.47
N GLU A 25 -19.17 -17.52 11.15
CA GLU A 25 -18.30 -18.25 12.04
C GLU A 25 -17.25 -17.30 12.61
N ARG A 26 -17.37 -16.95 13.90
CA ARG A 26 -16.37 -16.15 14.60
C ARG A 26 -15.23 -17.06 15.05
N THR A 27 -13.99 -16.73 14.69
CA THR A 27 -12.84 -17.58 15.02
C THR A 27 -12.11 -17.10 16.27
N SER A 28 -11.67 -15.84 16.27
CA SER A 28 -10.82 -15.29 17.31
C SER A 28 -11.01 -13.78 17.41
N THR A 29 -11.04 -13.27 18.63
CA THR A 29 -11.01 -11.83 18.92
C THR A 29 -9.66 -11.51 19.53
N LYS A 30 -8.95 -10.55 18.95
CA LYS A 30 -7.69 -10.01 19.48
C LYS A 30 -7.95 -8.56 19.88
N LYS A 31 -7.52 -8.19 21.08
CA LYS A 31 -7.48 -6.78 21.49
C LYS A 31 -6.20 -6.13 20.99
N GLU A 32 -6.32 -4.95 20.40
CA GLU A 32 -5.22 -4.14 19.90
C GLU A 32 -5.47 -2.70 20.36
N GLY A 33 -4.86 -2.33 21.49
CA GLY A 33 -5.24 -1.10 22.20
C GLY A 33 -6.69 -1.13 22.68
N ASP A 34 -7.45 -0.10 22.34
CA ASP A 34 -8.89 0.03 22.61
C ASP A 34 -9.77 -0.56 21.50
N LEU A 35 -9.17 -1.21 20.49
CA LEU A 35 -9.85 -1.86 19.38
C LEU A 35 -9.96 -3.37 19.59
N ASP A 36 -11.19 -3.88 19.54
CA ASP A 36 -11.48 -5.31 19.49
C ASP A 36 -11.55 -5.76 18.02
N VAL A 37 -10.54 -6.50 17.57
CA VAL A 37 -10.42 -7.04 16.22
C VAL A 37 -10.91 -8.50 16.21
N THR A 38 -12.10 -8.73 15.67
CA THR A 38 -12.70 -10.07 15.57
C THR A 38 -12.61 -10.62 14.16
N TYR A 39 -11.96 -11.77 13.99
CA TYR A 39 -11.92 -12.47 12.72
C TYR A 39 -13.17 -13.35 12.54
N ALA A 40 -13.78 -13.27 11.37
CA ALA A 40 -14.97 -14.02 11.02
C ALA A 40 -14.87 -14.64 9.62
N ARG A 41 -15.58 -15.74 9.41
CA ARG A 41 -15.74 -16.38 8.10
C ARG A 41 -17.22 -16.41 7.73
N ASP A 42 -17.54 -15.94 6.53
CA ASP A 42 -18.86 -16.12 5.94
C ASP A 42 -18.94 -17.54 5.38
N ARG A 43 -19.70 -18.42 6.04
CA ARG A 43 -19.83 -19.83 5.62
C ARG A 43 -20.50 -20.01 4.26
N TRP A 44 -21.28 -19.02 3.80
CA TRP A 44 -21.95 -19.12 2.51
C TRP A 44 -21.02 -18.80 1.34
N THR A 45 -20.13 -17.84 1.51
CA THR A 45 -19.20 -17.42 0.44
C THR A 45 -17.79 -17.98 0.63
N GLY A 46 -17.48 -18.51 1.81
CA GLY A 46 -16.15 -18.92 2.23
C GLY A 46 -15.21 -17.74 2.55
N SER A 47 -15.66 -16.49 2.36
CA SER A 47 -14.84 -15.29 2.49
C SER A 47 -14.50 -14.99 3.96
N LYS A 48 -13.29 -14.48 4.21
CA LYS A 48 -12.84 -14.04 5.52
C LYS A 48 -13.11 -12.54 5.71
N TRP A 49 -13.42 -12.16 6.94
CA TRP A 49 -13.80 -10.80 7.34
C TRP A 49 -13.12 -10.45 8.66
N ILE A 50 -12.87 -9.16 8.84
CA ILE A 50 -12.46 -8.54 10.08
C ILE A 50 -13.65 -7.71 10.56
N ILE A 51 -14.03 -7.86 11.83
CA ILE A 51 -15.06 -7.09 12.48
C ILE A 51 -14.37 -6.21 13.53
N LEU A 52 -14.49 -4.90 13.36
CA LEU A 52 -13.90 -3.90 14.24
C LEU A 52 -14.95 -3.34 15.19
N SER A 53 -14.60 -3.29 16.48
CA SER A 53 -15.41 -2.69 17.54
C SER A 53 -14.50 -1.95 18.51
N GLY A 54 -14.87 -0.74 18.92
CA GLY A 54 -14.06 0.07 19.85
C GLY A 54 -13.73 1.44 19.27
N SER A 55 -12.63 2.03 19.72
CA SER A 55 -12.18 3.35 19.24
C SER A 55 -10.68 3.37 18.99
N GLU A 56 -10.25 4.02 17.92
CA GLU A 56 -8.85 4.22 17.56
C GLU A 56 -8.74 5.54 16.78
N ASP A 57 -7.77 6.39 17.13
CA ASP A 57 -7.48 7.67 16.45
C ASP A 57 -8.73 8.52 16.14
N ASP A 58 -9.52 8.83 17.18
CA ASP A 58 -10.79 9.59 17.12
C ASP A 58 -11.92 8.94 16.28
N LYS A 59 -11.71 7.72 15.77
CA LYS A 59 -12.74 6.95 15.06
C LYS A 59 -13.35 5.91 15.97
N VAL A 60 -14.68 5.86 15.99
CA VAL A 60 -15.45 4.86 16.73
C VAL A 60 -15.99 3.81 15.76
N TYR A 61 -15.60 2.56 15.95
CA TYR A 61 -16.03 1.42 15.16
C TYR A 61 -17.15 0.67 15.89
N VAL A 62 -18.29 0.47 15.21
CA VAL A 62 -19.45 -0.24 15.77
C VAL A 62 -19.75 -1.47 14.92
N ASN A 63 -19.05 -2.57 15.20
CA ASN A 63 -19.14 -3.83 14.44
C ASN A 63 -18.93 -3.63 12.92
N GLU A 64 -18.03 -2.73 12.54
CA GLU A 64 -17.71 -2.48 11.14
C GLU A 64 -17.06 -3.71 10.53
N ARG A 65 -17.49 -4.11 9.33
CA ARG A 65 -17.03 -5.34 8.68
C ARG A 65 -16.18 -5.02 7.46
N ILE A 66 -14.92 -5.40 7.52
CA ILE A 66 -13.95 -5.19 6.46
C ILE A 66 -13.55 -6.57 5.90
N PRO A 67 -13.55 -6.76 4.57
CA PRO A 67 -13.11 -8.02 3.99
C PRO A 67 -11.61 -8.25 4.26
N TYR A 68 -11.26 -9.45 4.70
CA TYR A 68 -9.85 -9.81 4.90
C TYR A 68 -9.20 -10.12 3.55
N LEU A 69 -8.15 -9.39 3.21
CA LEU A 69 -7.42 -9.53 1.95
C LEU A 69 -6.08 -10.23 2.21
N ALA A 70 -5.92 -11.45 1.71
CA ALA A 70 -4.66 -12.18 1.84
C ALA A 70 -3.58 -11.54 0.95
N SER A 71 -2.36 -11.34 1.48
CA SER A 71 -1.29 -10.61 0.79
C SER A 71 -0.90 -11.22 -0.55
N ASN A 72 -0.97 -12.55 -0.70
CA ASN A 72 -0.73 -13.23 -1.97
C ASN A 72 -1.78 -12.93 -3.03
N LEU A 73 -3.06 -12.80 -2.64
CA LEU A 73 -4.15 -12.42 -3.55
C LEU A 73 -4.02 -10.96 -3.96
N VAL A 74 -3.69 -10.07 -3.02
CA VAL A 74 -3.43 -8.65 -3.30
C VAL A 74 -2.28 -8.51 -4.29
N ARG A 75 -1.15 -9.19 -4.05
CA ARG A 75 0.01 -9.18 -4.96
C ARG A 75 -0.34 -9.72 -6.34
N ALA A 76 -1.08 -10.84 -6.43
CA ALA A 76 -1.51 -11.38 -7.71
C ALA A 76 -2.39 -10.38 -8.48
N ARG A 77 -3.38 -9.79 -7.81
CA ARG A 77 -4.26 -8.79 -8.42
C ARG A 77 -3.52 -7.49 -8.77
N GLN A 78 -2.54 -7.07 -7.96
CA GLN A 78 -1.68 -5.93 -8.26
C GLN A 78 -0.93 -6.13 -9.58
N GLN A 79 -0.40 -7.33 -9.82
CA GLN A 79 0.26 -7.65 -11.11
C GLN A 79 -0.71 -7.55 -12.29
N ASP A 80 -1.97 -7.96 -12.11
CA ASP A 80 -3.00 -7.81 -13.15
C ASP A 80 -3.36 -6.33 -13.38
N VAL A 81 -3.38 -5.51 -12.32
CA VAL A 81 -3.60 -4.05 -12.42
C VAL A 81 -2.44 -3.38 -13.14
N LEU A 82 -1.20 -3.74 -12.80
CA LEU A 82 0.01 -3.18 -13.44
C LEU A 82 0.05 -3.46 -14.94
N LYS A 83 -0.52 -4.58 -15.42
CA LYS A 83 -0.60 -4.92 -16.85
C LYS A 83 -1.62 -4.09 -17.63
N ARG A 84 -2.46 -3.29 -16.98
CA ARG A 84 -3.47 -2.47 -17.68
C ARG A 84 -2.81 -1.34 -18.47
N PRO A 85 -3.39 -0.92 -19.61
CA PRO A 85 -2.80 0.11 -20.47
C PRO A 85 -2.47 1.41 -19.74
N GLU A 86 -3.32 1.85 -18.80
CA GLU A 86 -3.09 3.08 -18.06
C GLU A 86 -1.85 3.03 -17.14
N PHE A 87 -1.53 1.86 -16.58
CA PHE A 87 -0.34 1.67 -15.75
C PHE A 87 0.90 1.43 -16.61
N GLN A 88 0.77 0.59 -17.65
CA GLN A 88 1.85 0.31 -18.60
C GLN A 88 2.38 1.57 -19.26
N LYS A 89 1.49 2.47 -19.69
CA LYS A 89 1.89 3.76 -20.29
C LYS A 89 2.72 4.60 -19.31
N ARG A 90 2.31 4.71 -18.05
CA ARG A 90 3.04 5.49 -17.05
C ARG A 90 4.38 4.86 -16.71
N ILE A 91 4.43 3.52 -16.61
CA ILE A 91 5.68 2.79 -16.38
C ILE A 91 6.66 3.04 -17.53
N SER A 92 6.22 2.92 -18.79
CA SER A 92 7.08 3.18 -19.94
C SER A 92 7.55 4.64 -20.00
N GLU A 93 6.68 5.61 -19.69
CA GLU A 93 7.07 7.03 -19.61
C GLU A 93 8.15 7.27 -18.55
N VAL A 94 8.04 6.63 -17.37
CA VAL A 94 9.05 6.71 -16.30
C VAL A 94 10.35 6.00 -16.71
N GLU A 95 10.26 4.82 -17.32
CA GLU A 95 11.43 4.07 -17.80
C GLU A 95 12.20 4.83 -18.88
N GLU A 96 11.52 5.46 -19.83
CA GLU A 96 12.13 6.30 -20.85
C GLU A 96 12.85 7.51 -20.24
N LYS A 97 12.22 8.19 -19.27
CA LYS A 97 12.85 9.29 -18.53
C LYS A 97 14.07 8.81 -17.74
N LYS A 98 13.96 7.69 -17.02
CA LYS A 98 15.08 7.09 -16.26
C LYS A 98 16.24 6.77 -17.18
N LYS A 99 15.97 6.17 -18.35
CA LYS A 99 17.00 5.90 -19.35
C LYS A 99 17.69 7.18 -19.84
N ALA A 100 16.91 8.21 -20.18
CA ALA A 100 17.45 9.48 -20.65
C ALA A 100 18.31 10.18 -19.58
N VAL A 101 17.90 10.15 -18.32
CA VAL A 101 18.67 10.73 -17.20
C VAL A 101 19.90 9.89 -16.88
N SER A 102 19.77 8.55 -16.86
CA SER A 102 20.89 7.62 -16.61
C SER A 102 22.01 7.83 -17.62
N THR A 103 21.68 7.95 -18.92
CA THR A 103 22.70 8.21 -19.96
C THR A 103 23.43 9.54 -19.74
N LYS A 104 22.76 10.58 -19.22
CA LYS A 104 23.41 11.85 -18.90
C LYS A 104 24.31 11.75 -17.67
N ALA A 105 23.85 11.06 -16.63
CA ALA A 105 24.67 10.78 -15.44
C ALA A 105 25.90 9.93 -15.78
N GLU A 106 25.73 8.87 -16.59
CA GLU A 106 26.82 8.01 -17.04
C GLU A 106 27.87 8.79 -17.85
N ALA A 107 27.46 9.75 -18.67
CA ALA A 107 28.38 10.61 -19.42
C ALA A 107 29.24 11.52 -18.51
N LEU A 108 28.79 11.77 -17.28
CA LEU A 108 29.54 12.52 -16.25
C LEU A 108 30.26 11.60 -15.26
N GLY A 109 30.20 10.27 -15.43
CA GLY A 109 30.77 9.30 -14.49
C GLY A 109 32.28 9.47 -14.29
N GLU A 110 33.05 9.67 -15.35
CA GLU A 110 34.51 9.91 -15.23
C GLU A 110 34.84 11.20 -14.47
N ALA A 111 34.01 12.24 -14.62
CA ALA A 111 34.16 13.49 -13.91
C ALA A 111 33.82 13.33 -12.42
N HIS A 112 32.77 12.58 -12.10
CA HIS A 112 32.42 12.21 -10.74
C HIS A 112 33.53 11.42 -10.05
N ASP A 113 34.06 10.37 -10.69
CA ASP A 113 35.17 9.56 -10.15
C ASP A 113 36.42 10.41 -9.89
N SER A 114 36.75 11.30 -10.84
CA SER A 114 37.88 12.24 -10.70
C SER A 114 37.65 13.26 -9.58
N TYR A 115 36.41 13.73 -9.42
CA TYR A 115 36.03 14.62 -8.33
C TYR A 115 36.16 13.92 -6.98
N GLU A 116 35.65 12.69 -6.83
CA GLU A 116 35.72 11.93 -5.58
C GLU A 116 37.18 11.71 -5.14
N GLU A 117 38.05 11.30 -6.06
CA GLU A 117 39.48 11.09 -5.76
C GLU A 117 40.14 12.39 -5.26
N LEU A 118 39.92 13.51 -5.95
CA LEU A 118 40.47 14.80 -5.56
C LEU A 118 39.86 15.33 -4.27
N ALA A 119 38.55 15.18 -4.09
CA ALA A 119 37.84 15.63 -2.89
C ALA A 119 38.29 14.84 -1.65
N GLU A 120 38.54 13.53 -1.78
CA GLU A 120 39.12 12.72 -0.71
C GLU A 120 40.55 13.16 -0.36
N ALA A 121 41.37 13.46 -1.37
CA ALA A 121 42.71 14.00 -1.14
C ALA A 121 42.65 15.37 -0.43
N CYS A 122 41.78 16.27 -0.91
CA CYS A 122 41.54 17.58 -0.30
C CYS A 122 41.08 17.45 1.15
N LYS A 123 40.19 16.50 1.46
CA LYS A 123 39.76 16.23 2.83
C LYS A 123 40.92 15.84 3.74
N LYS A 124 41.80 14.93 3.29
CA LYS A 124 42.97 14.51 4.08
C LYS A 124 43.94 15.66 4.32
N ASP A 125 44.11 16.53 3.32
CA ASP A 125 44.96 17.72 3.43
C ASP A 125 44.37 18.74 4.40
N TRP A 126 43.06 18.99 4.28
CA TRP A 126 42.30 19.84 5.18
C TRP A 126 42.38 19.36 6.64
N GLU A 127 42.16 18.07 6.90
CA GLU A 127 42.24 17.47 8.24
C GLU A 127 43.65 17.57 8.85
N ARG A 128 44.70 17.60 8.02
CA ARG A 128 46.09 17.77 8.45
C ARG A 128 46.42 19.22 8.80
N GLU A 129 45.91 20.18 8.03
CA GLU A 129 46.11 21.61 8.29
C GLU A 129 45.20 22.13 9.42
N ASN A 130 44.01 21.53 9.55
CA ASN A 130 42.99 21.87 10.52
C ASN A 130 42.66 20.64 11.37
N PRO A 131 43.61 20.17 12.21
CA PRO A 131 43.41 18.98 13.02
C PRO A 131 42.15 19.17 13.87
N PRO A 132 41.17 18.28 13.75
CA PRO A 132 39.87 18.55 14.29
C PRO A 132 39.95 18.51 15.82
N THR A 133 39.63 19.63 16.47
CA THR A 133 39.46 19.67 17.92
C THR A 133 38.16 18.95 18.27
N SER A 134 38.10 18.32 19.45
CA SER A 134 36.95 17.47 19.84
C SER A 134 35.59 18.18 19.78
N GLU A 135 35.57 19.50 19.83
CA GLU A 135 34.37 20.34 19.83
C GLU A 135 33.88 20.70 18.41
N LYS A 136 34.75 20.69 17.38
CA LYS A 136 34.40 20.98 15.97
C LYS A 136 34.42 19.75 15.04
N TYR A 137 34.97 18.62 15.53
CA TYR A 137 35.16 17.39 14.77
C TYR A 137 33.88 16.89 14.06
N PHE A 138 32.73 16.94 14.74
CA PHE A 138 31.46 16.43 14.21
C PHE A 138 30.84 17.34 13.15
N ASP A 139 30.92 18.66 13.34
CA ASP A 139 30.41 19.63 12.35
C ASP A 139 31.22 19.54 11.05
N THR A 140 32.55 19.46 11.15
CA THR A 140 33.44 19.31 10.00
C THR A 140 33.24 17.96 9.30
N LEU A 141 33.01 16.86 10.03
CA LEU A 141 32.73 15.56 9.42
C LEU A 141 31.40 15.52 8.67
N PHE A 142 30.37 16.19 9.20
CA PHE A 142 29.05 16.25 8.57
C PHE A 142 29.11 17.05 7.26
N GLU A 143 29.82 18.19 7.28
CA GLU A 143 30.06 19.01 6.09
C GLU A 143 30.81 18.24 4.99
N TRP A 144 31.88 17.51 5.32
CA TRP A 144 32.59 16.69 4.33
C TRP A 144 31.81 15.44 3.90
N ALA A 145 30.92 14.89 4.75
CA ALA A 145 30.06 13.76 4.38
C ALA A 145 28.99 14.16 3.36
N GLU A 146 28.50 15.39 3.41
CA GLU A 146 27.63 15.94 2.36
C GLU A 146 28.40 16.20 1.05
N LEU A 147 29.67 16.58 1.14
CA LEU A 147 30.55 16.83 -0.01
C LEU A 147 31.08 15.55 -0.69
N LEU A 148 31.27 14.45 0.06
CA LEU A 148 31.76 13.15 -0.42
C LEU A 148 30.67 12.08 -0.47
N TRP A 149 29.44 12.48 -0.80
CA TRP A 149 28.29 11.59 -0.83
C TRP A 149 28.56 10.33 -1.66
N SER A 150 28.26 9.15 -1.11
CA SER A 150 28.31 7.88 -1.84
C SER A 150 26.90 7.31 -2.05
N PRO A 151 26.55 6.86 -3.27
CA PRO A 151 25.27 6.22 -3.58
C PRO A 151 24.92 5.02 -2.72
N SER A 152 25.93 4.34 -2.18
CA SER A 152 25.79 3.04 -1.53
C SER A 152 25.38 3.11 -0.05
N THR A 153 25.58 4.26 0.61
CA THR A 153 25.45 4.38 2.07
C THR A 153 24.47 5.45 2.56
N SER A 154 23.98 6.31 1.66
CA SER A 154 23.12 7.44 2.02
C SER A 154 21.64 7.10 2.11
N VAL A 155 20.93 7.69 3.09
CA VAL A 155 19.47 7.58 3.27
C VAL A 155 18.68 8.45 2.26
N GLY A 156 19.36 9.29 1.48
CA GLY A 156 18.74 10.22 0.54
C GLY A 156 19.66 10.60 -0.62
N PRO A 157 19.13 11.32 -1.62
CA PRO A 157 19.90 11.72 -2.79
C PRO A 157 20.93 12.82 -2.45
N PRO A 158 22.01 12.97 -3.25
CA PRO A 158 23.05 13.95 -3.00
C PRO A 158 22.54 15.36 -3.24
N LEU A 159 22.90 16.30 -2.35
CA LEU A 159 22.64 17.72 -2.58
C LEU A 159 23.77 18.32 -3.44
N PRO A 160 23.45 19.26 -4.35
CA PRO A 160 24.46 20.06 -5.04
C PRO A 160 25.36 20.81 -4.05
N ILE A 161 26.64 20.92 -4.39
CA ILE A 161 27.65 21.67 -3.63
C ILE A 161 27.30 23.16 -3.74
N PRO A 162 27.08 23.87 -2.61
CA PRO A 162 26.66 25.27 -2.63
C PRO A 162 27.85 26.19 -2.95
N LEU A 163 28.06 26.48 -4.23
CA LEU A 163 29.21 27.26 -4.73
C LEU A 163 29.20 28.73 -4.34
N ASP A 164 28.12 29.26 -3.78
CA ASP A 164 28.02 30.61 -3.24
C ASP A 164 28.26 30.67 -1.72
N SER A 165 28.46 29.52 -1.07
CA SER A 165 28.73 29.46 0.36
C SER A 165 30.13 30.00 0.70
N ASP A 166 30.18 30.85 1.73
CA ASP A 166 31.39 31.37 2.36
C ASP A 166 32.02 30.38 3.35
N ASN A 167 31.59 29.11 3.35
CA ASN A 167 32.16 28.06 4.19
C ASN A 167 33.65 27.83 3.83
N ASP A 168 34.51 27.75 4.85
CA ASP A 168 35.96 27.61 4.68
C ASP A 168 36.34 26.30 3.93
N ALA A 169 35.64 25.19 4.18
CA ALA A 169 35.86 23.92 3.49
C ALA A 169 35.48 24.01 2.00
N ILE A 170 34.41 24.73 1.66
CA ILE A 170 34.01 24.96 0.26
C ILE A 170 35.02 25.89 -0.43
N THR A 171 35.49 26.92 0.27
CA THR A 171 36.54 27.82 -0.24
C THR A 171 37.84 27.05 -0.50
N PHE A 172 38.22 26.15 0.42
CA PHE A 172 39.36 25.26 0.27
C PHE A 172 39.19 24.27 -0.88
N LEU A 173 38.01 23.66 -1.02
CA LEU A 173 37.73 22.74 -2.11
C LEU A 173 37.83 23.43 -3.47
N LYS A 174 37.29 24.65 -3.61
CA LYS A 174 37.41 25.47 -4.83
C LYS A 174 38.84 25.89 -5.16
N SER A 175 39.73 26.00 -4.16
CA SER A 175 41.13 26.34 -4.41
C SER A 175 41.97 25.15 -4.84
N HIS A 176 41.51 23.93 -4.60
CA HIS A 176 42.24 22.68 -4.91
C HIS A 176 41.65 21.89 -6.07
N ILE A 177 40.34 22.03 -6.34
CA ILE A 177 39.64 21.31 -7.42
C ILE A 177 39.25 22.31 -8.51
N PRO A 178 39.52 22.01 -9.80
CA PRO A 178 39.09 22.85 -10.91
C PRO A 178 37.58 23.12 -10.90
N LEU A 179 37.18 24.36 -11.15
CA LEU A 179 35.77 24.78 -11.09
C LEU A 179 34.90 23.98 -12.08
N GLU A 180 35.43 23.65 -13.25
CA GLU A 180 34.75 22.86 -14.27
C GLU A 180 34.39 21.46 -13.76
N LEU A 181 35.28 20.86 -12.94
CA LEU A 181 35.05 19.54 -12.37
C LEU A 181 34.00 19.58 -11.25
N ILE A 182 34.00 20.65 -10.44
CA ILE A 182 32.96 20.87 -9.41
C ILE A 182 31.60 21.11 -10.07
N GLN A 183 31.55 21.84 -11.18
CA GLN A 183 30.31 22.05 -11.95
C GLN A 183 29.79 20.73 -12.53
N ALA A 184 30.67 19.91 -13.13
CA ALA A 184 30.31 18.59 -13.65
C ALA A 184 29.77 17.66 -12.53
N GLU A 185 30.37 17.69 -11.34
CA GLU A 185 29.87 16.96 -10.17
C GLU A 185 28.48 17.46 -9.75
N ASN A 186 28.24 18.77 -9.72
CA ASN A 186 26.92 19.31 -9.40
C ASN A 186 25.85 18.87 -10.42
N GLU A 187 26.17 18.90 -11.72
CA GLU A 187 25.27 18.37 -12.75
C GLU A 187 25.01 16.87 -12.57
N TYR A 188 26.04 16.08 -12.21
CA TYR A 188 25.89 14.66 -11.91
C TYR A 188 24.93 14.42 -10.73
N ARG A 189 25.09 15.18 -9.64
CA ARG A 189 24.19 15.12 -8.47
C ARG A 189 22.76 15.49 -8.81
N GLU A 190 22.55 16.50 -9.63
CA GLU A 190 21.22 16.88 -10.12
C GLU A 190 20.56 15.75 -10.91
N TYR A 191 21.29 15.06 -11.80
CA TYR A 191 20.75 13.89 -12.50
C TYR A 191 20.42 12.75 -11.54
N TYR A 192 21.24 12.52 -10.50
CA TYR A 192 20.95 11.50 -9.51
C TYR A 192 19.71 11.84 -8.66
N MET A 193 19.54 13.11 -8.27
CA MET A 193 18.31 13.62 -7.65
C MET A 193 17.08 13.32 -8.51
N ASP A 194 17.18 13.53 -9.83
CA ASP A 194 16.08 13.25 -10.75
C ASP A 194 15.80 11.75 -10.90
N LEU A 195 16.82 10.89 -10.93
CA LEU A 195 16.64 9.44 -10.87
C LEU A 195 15.92 8.99 -9.59
N TRP A 196 16.24 9.64 -8.46
CA TRP A 196 15.60 9.35 -7.18
C TRP A 196 14.11 9.74 -7.21
N LYS A 197 13.77 10.94 -7.70
CA LYS A 197 12.36 11.36 -7.90
C LYS A 197 11.60 10.40 -8.82
N LEU A 198 12.24 9.94 -9.90
CA LEU A 198 11.63 8.98 -10.83
C LEU A 198 11.40 7.60 -10.17
N LYS A 199 12.26 7.20 -9.23
CA LYS A 199 12.04 5.99 -8.41
C LYS A 199 10.85 6.17 -7.48
N GLU A 200 10.71 7.32 -6.82
CA GLU A 200 9.52 7.62 -6.01
C GLU A 200 8.24 7.60 -6.87
N GLU A 201 8.28 8.14 -8.09
CA GLU A 201 7.16 8.07 -9.02
C GLU A 201 6.81 6.62 -9.38
N GLU A 202 7.81 5.79 -9.65
CA GLU A 202 7.64 4.35 -9.92
C GLU A 202 7.00 3.61 -8.73
N ASP A 203 7.46 3.90 -7.51
CA ASP A 203 6.93 3.31 -6.28
C ASP A 203 5.49 3.79 -6.01
N ALA A 204 5.19 5.07 -6.26
CA ALA A 204 3.83 5.60 -6.19
C ALA A 204 2.88 4.94 -7.23
N ILE A 205 3.39 4.59 -8.42
CA ILE A 205 2.62 3.81 -9.40
C ILE A 205 2.30 2.41 -8.85
N LYS A 206 3.28 1.73 -8.24
CA LYS A 206 3.10 0.41 -7.61
C LYS A 206 2.12 0.44 -6.43
N GLU A 207 2.20 1.46 -5.58
CA GLU A 207 1.28 1.69 -4.46
C GLU A 207 -0.14 1.96 -4.96
N LYS A 208 -0.29 2.81 -5.99
CA LYS A 208 -1.60 3.05 -6.62
C LYS A 208 -2.19 1.77 -7.23
N ALA A 209 -1.36 0.91 -7.82
CA ALA A 209 -1.81 -0.38 -8.33
C ALA A 209 -2.25 -1.31 -7.20
N GLN A 210 -1.52 -1.33 -6.07
CA GLN A 210 -1.88 -2.12 -4.89
C GLN A 210 -3.22 -1.66 -4.30
N SER A 211 -3.38 -0.36 -4.03
CA SER A 211 -4.64 0.18 -3.49
C SER A 211 -5.84 -0.07 -4.42
N THR A 212 -5.62 -0.03 -5.74
CA THR A 212 -6.64 -0.41 -6.73
C THR A 212 -6.98 -1.91 -6.64
N ALA A 213 -5.98 -2.77 -6.53
CA ALA A 213 -6.15 -4.22 -6.37
C ALA A 213 -6.93 -4.56 -5.10
N GLU A 214 -6.58 -3.95 -3.97
CA GLU A 214 -7.28 -4.13 -2.69
C GLU A 214 -8.75 -3.72 -2.79
N ARG A 215 -9.01 -2.55 -3.39
CA ARG A 215 -10.38 -2.05 -3.59
C ARG A 215 -11.22 -2.97 -4.46
N GLU A 216 -10.65 -3.53 -5.53
CA GLU A 216 -11.35 -4.47 -6.40
C GLU A 216 -11.64 -5.79 -5.70
N LEU A 217 -10.68 -6.36 -4.98
CA LEU A 217 -10.87 -7.58 -4.21
C LEU A 217 -11.93 -7.40 -3.11
N ALA A 218 -11.88 -6.28 -2.39
CA ALA A 218 -12.87 -5.93 -1.39
C ALA A 218 -14.29 -5.84 -2.00
N ARG A 219 -14.43 -5.17 -3.15
CA ARG A 219 -15.71 -5.09 -3.89
C ARG A 219 -16.18 -6.45 -4.36
N GLU A 220 -15.28 -7.32 -4.84
CA GLU A 220 -15.65 -8.67 -5.27
C GLU A 220 -16.17 -9.52 -4.11
N ILE A 221 -15.50 -9.47 -2.95
CA ILE A 221 -15.93 -10.17 -1.73
C ILE A 221 -17.29 -9.61 -1.26
N GLN A 222 -17.45 -8.29 -1.23
CA GLN A 222 -18.71 -7.64 -0.86
C GLN A 222 -19.84 -8.03 -1.83
N ARG A 223 -19.58 -8.00 -3.14
CA ARG A 223 -20.56 -8.39 -4.16
C ARG A 223 -21.00 -9.84 -3.98
N LYS A 224 -20.07 -10.78 -3.77
CA LYS A 224 -20.39 -12.19 -3.50
C LYS A 224 -21.26 -12.35 -2.24
N SER A 225 -20.91 -11.64 -1.17
CA SER A 225 -21.69 -11.62 0.08
C SER A 225 -23.10 -11.06 -0.11
N ASN A 226 -23.25 -9.97 -0.87
CA ASN A 226 -24.54 -9.37 -1.16
C ASN A 226 -25.41 -10.30 -2.01
N ILE A 227 -24.84 -10.94 -3.05
CA ILE A 227 -25.55 -11.93 -3.88
C ILE A 227 -26.04 -13.10 -3.04
N ALA A 228 -25.18 -13.66 -2.17
CA ALA A 228 -25.58 -14.77 -1.29
C ALA A 228 -26.71 -14.37 -0.33
N THR A 229 -26.65 -13.15 0.22
CA THR A 229 -27.70 -12.59 1.08
C THR A 229 -29.03 -12.46 0.35
N CYS A 230 -29.00 -11.92 -0.87
CA CYS A 230 -30.17 -11.73 -1.71
C CYS A 230 -30.79 -13.08 -2.10
N ALA A 231 -29.97 -14.03 -2.56
CA ALA A 231 -30.43 -15.37 -2.90
C ALA A 231 -31.12 -16.06 -1.70
N TRP A 232 -30.55 -15.92 -0.50
CA TRP A 232 -31.16 -16.47 0.72
C TRP A 232 -32.48 -15.80 1.10
N ALA A 233 -32.54 -14.47 1.00
CA ALA A 233 -33.77 -13.72 1.27
C ALA A 233 -34.89 -14.10 0.28
N CYS A 234 -34.57 -14.23 -1.01
CA CYS A 234 -35.51 -14.71 -2.02
C CYS A 234 -36.04 -16.11 -1.70
N LEU A 235 -35.16 -17.03 -1.26
CA LEU A 235 -35.57 -18.38 -0.85
C LEU A 235 -36.54 -18.35 0.34
N LEU A 236 -36.26 -17.53 1.36
CA LEU A 236 -37.16 -17.36 2.51
C LEU A 236 -38.54 -16.84 2.09
N VAL A 237 -38.58 -15.82 1.21
CA VAL A 237 -39.83 -15.25 0.70
C VAL A 237 -40.64 -16.28 -0.09
N LEU A 238 -39.98 -17.06 -0.96
CA LEU A 238 -40.66 -18.10 -1.74
C LEU A 238 -41.28 -19.18 -0.84
N VAL A 239 -40.54 -19.64 0.17
CA VAL A 239 -41.03 -20.65 1.12
C VAL A 239 -42.17 -20.09 1.98
N ALA A 240 -42.04 -18.86 2.48
CA ALA A 240 -43.09 -18.20 3.27
C ALA A 240 -44.36 -17.98 2.45
N GLY A 241 -44.24 -17.48 1.22
CA GLY A 241 -45.37 -17.30 0.31
C GLY A 241 -46.08 -18.60 -0.02
N SER A 242 -45.31 -19.68 -0.23
CA SER A 242 -45.86 -21.03 -0.47
C SER A 242 -46.60 -21.58 0.76
N ALA A 243 -46.03 -21.39 1.97
CA ALA A 243 -46.66 -21.79 3.23
C ALA A 243 -47.99 -21.06 3.45
N LEU A 244 -48.00 -19.73 3.24
CA LEU A 244 -49.18 -18.89 3.37
C LEU A 244 -50.27 -19.29 2.37
N TYR A 245 -49.91 -19.51 1.10
CA TYR A 245 -50.85 -19.97 0.07
C TYR A 245 -51.54 -21.29 0.46
N LEU A 246 -50.76 -22.29 0.91
CA LEU A 246 -51.30 -23.58 1.34
C LEU A 246 -52.17 -23.47 2.60
N TYR A 247 -51.80 -22.59 3.53
CA TYR A 247 -52.59 -22.31 4.72
C TYR A 247 -53.96 -21.69 4.37
N LEU A 248 -53.98 -20.66 3.53
CA LEU A 248 -55.23 -20.02 3.08
C LEU A 248 -56.12 -21.01 2.31
N LYS A 249 -55.52 -21.88 1.49
CA LYS A 249 -56.24 -22.95 0.77
C LYS A 249 -56.89 -23.95 1.73
N ASP A 250 -56.19 -24.36 2.79
CA ASP A 250 -56.69 -25.28 3.82
C ASP A 250 -57.90 -24.68 4.56
N ILE A 251 -57.82 -23.40 4.96
CA ILE A 251 -58.94 -22.66 5.58
C ILE A 251 -60.15 -22.64 4.67
N LYS A 252 -59.97 -22.24 3.40
CA LYS A 252 -61.07 -22.17 2.43
C LYS A 252 -61.72 -23.53 2.22
N SER A 253 -60.94 -24.61 2.16
CA SER A 253 -61.48 -25.97 2.03
C SER A 253 -62.22 -26.45 3.26
N SER A 254 -61.82 -26.01 4.46
CA SER A 254 -62.48 -26.37 5.72
C SER A 254 -63.77 -25.58 5.95
N ALA A 255 -63.90 -24.39 5.35
CA ALA A 255 -65.12 -23.57 5.42
C ALA A 255 -66.24 -24.06 4.48
N LEU A 256 -65.90 -24.89 3.49
CA LEU A 256 -66.83 -25.44 2.49
C LEU A 256 -67.31 -26.86 2.83
N ALA A 257 -66.74 -27.48 3.87
CA ALA A 257 -67.06 -28.85 4.31
C ALA A 257 -67.92 -28.81 5.56
#